data_AF-A0A2E6VE05-F1
#
_entry.id   AF-A0A2E6VE05-F1
#
_cell.length_a   1.000
_cell.length_b   1.000
_cell.length_c   1.000
_cell.angle_alpha   90.00
_cell.angle_beta   90.00
_cell.angle_gamma   90.00
#
_symmetry.space_group_name_H-M   'P 1'
#
loop_
_entity.id
_entity.type
_entity.pdbx_description
1 polymer ?
#
loop_
_entity_poly.entity_id
_entity_poly.type
_entity_poly.pdbx_seq_one_letter_code
_entity_poly.pdbx_strand_id
1 'polypeptide(L)' 'MTTQANNKSKNNPFILSNQVKAILHKKGLSKVFNYADYNHFKEQCKNAFNKAQEIADKFTEEHQEQSDLNEYVF' A
#
# COMPACT_ATOMS: atom_id res chain seq x y z
N MET A 1 24.77 -22.58 -29.05
CA MET A 1 24.79 -21.91 -27.73
C MET A 1 23.66 -20.89 -27.73
N THR A 2 22.59 -21.12 -26.97
CA THR A 2 21.41 -20.25 -26.95
C THR A 2 21.62 -19.14 -25.90
N THR A 3 21.67 -17.89 -26.35
CA THR A 3 21.75 -16.73 -25.48
C THR A 3 20.40 -16.53 -24.80
N GLN A 4 20.31 -16.90 -23.52
CA GLN A 4 19.13 -16.63 -22.70
C GLN A 4 19.06 -15.12 -22.44
N ALA A 5 18.14 -14.43 -23.12
CA ALA A 5 17.77 -13.07 -22.81
C ALA A 5 17.16 -13.04 -21.40
N ASN A 6 17.97 -12.66 -20.42
CA ASN A 6 17.55 -12.49 -19.05
C ASN A 6 16.66 -11.23 -19.00
N ASN A 7 15.36 -11.42 -19.21
CA ASN A 7 14.33 -10.40 -19.04
C ASN A 7 14.22 -10.05 -17.55
N LYS A 8 15.22 -9.34 -17.00
CA LYS A 8 15.08 -8.59 -15.74
C LYS A 8 14.04 -7.51 -16.00
N SER A 9 12.78 -7.87 -15.79
CA SER A 9 11.67 -6.95 -15.84
C SER A 9 11.99 -5.74 -14.95
N LYS A 10 11.89 -4.56 -15.54
CA LYS A 10 12.24 -3.26 -14.97
C LYS A 10 11.60 -3.13 -13.59
N ASN A 11 12.41 -3.26 -12.55
CA ASN A 11 12.02 -2.85 -11.21
C ASN A 11 12.00 -1.32 -11.21
N ASN A 12 10.91 -0.74 -11.73
CA ASN A 12 10.67 0.70 -11.69
C ASN A 12 10.51 1.08 -10.21
N PRO A 13 11.53 1.68 -9.56
CA PRO A 13 11.51 1.94 -8.13
C PRO A 13 10.53 3.08 -7.76
N PHE A 14 9.98 3.74 -8.78
CA PHE A 14 9.14 4.92 -8.65
C PHE A 14 7.64 4.61 -8.58
N ILE A 15 7.27 3.33 -8.53
CA ILE A 15 5.86 2.98 -8.41
C ILE A 15 5.43 3.23 -6.95
N LEU A 16 4.68 4.30 -6.75
CA LEU A 16 4.12 4.70 -5.46
C LEU A 16 3.37 3.55 -4.78
N SER A 17 2.65 2.72 -5.54
CA SER A 17 1.97 1.54 -4.99
C SER A 17 2.92 0.50 -4.40
N ASN A 18 4.13 0.33 -4.96
CA ASN A 18 5.13 -0.57 -4.36
C ASN A 18 5.67 0.00 -3.04
N GLN A 19 5.83 1.32 -2.94
CA GLN A 19 6.25 1.97 -1.70
C GLN A 19 5.17 1.83 -0.62
N VAL A 20 3.91 2.11 -0.95
CA VAL A 20 2.75 1.91 -0.06
C VAL A 20 2.68 0.45 0.39
N LYS A 21 2.78 -0.50 -0.54
CA LYS A 21 2.73 -1.93 -0.24
C LYS A 21 3.89 -2.38 0.64
N ALA A 22 5.09 -1.84 0.45
CA ALA A 22 6.24 -2.14 1.31
C ALA A 22 6.04 -1.61 2.75
N ILE A 23 5.45 -0.42 2.91
CA ILE A 23 5.11 0.15 4.23
C ILE A 23 4.03 -0.70 4.90
N LEU A 24 2.95 -1.02 4.19
CA LEU A 24 1.88 -1.89 4.67
C LEU A 24 2.39 -3.28 5.04
N HIS A 25 3.29 -3.84 4.23
CA HIS A 25 3.92 -5.13 4.52
C HIS A 25 4.74 -5.10 5.81
N LYS A 26 5.49 -4.02 6.08
CA LYS A 26 6.20 -3.85 7.36
C LYS A 26 5.24 -3.75 8.55
N LYS A 27 4.05 -3.17 8.36
CA LYS A 27 2.98 -3.10 9.37
C LYS A 27 2.14 -4.39 9.49
N GLY A 28 2.40 -5.43 8.67
CA GLY A 28 1.58 -6.67 8.64
C GLY A 28 0.25 -6.54 7.87
N LEU A 29 0.02 -5.40 7.24
CA LEU A 29 -1.19 -4.99 6.53
C LEU A 29 -1.06 -5.14 5.01
N SER A 30 -0.11 -5.94 4.51
CA SER A 30 0.05 -6.14 3.06
C SER A 30 -1.17 -6.74 2.37
N LYS A 31 -2.00 -7.48 3.11
CA LYS A 31 -3.23 -8.12 2.62
C LYS A 31 -4.38 -7.14 2.40
N VAL A 32 -4.37 -6.00 3.07
CA VAL A 32 -5.43 -5.00 2.99
C VAL A 32 -5.20 -3.98 1.87
N PHE A 33 -4.07 -4.09 1.17
CA PHE A 33 -3.78 -3.23 0.04
C PHE A 33 -4.73 -3.51 -1.13
N ASN A 34 -5.63 -2.57 -1.39
CA ASN A 34 -6.54 -2.60 -2.55
C ASN A 34 -6.25 -1.44 -3.51
N TYR A 35 -6.46 -1.66 -4.81
CA TYR A 35 -6.29 -0.60 -5.80
C TYR A 35 -7.38 0.47 -5.73
N ALA A 36 -8.60 0.12 -5.31
CA ALA A 36 -9.70 1.07 -5.15
C ALA A 36 -9.38 2.12 -4.06
N ASP A 37 -9.08 1.64 -2.85
CA ASP A 37 -8.68 2.46 -1.71
C ASP A 37 -7.39 3.24 -2.00
N TYR A 38 -6.40 2.58 -2.61
CA TYR A 38 -5.17 3.25 -3.03
C TYR A 38 -5.44 4.42 -3.97
N ASN A 39 -6.35 4.27 -4.95
CA ASN A 39 -6.64 5.36 -5.87
C ASN A 39 -7.40 6.50 -5.16
N HIS A 40 -8.32 6.16 -4.26
CA HIS A 40 -9.03 7.13 -3.43
C HIS A 40 -8.06 7.94 -2.54
N PHE A 41 -7.22 7.25 -1.77
CA PHE A 41 -6.22 7.89 -0.92
C PHE A 41 -5.15 8.62 -1.71
N LYS A 42 -4.81 8.18 -2.92
CA LYS A 42 -3.88 8.89 -3.81
C LYS A 42 -4.44 10.25 -4.24
N GLU A 43 -5.74 10.36 -4.46
CA GLU A 43 -6.40 11.64 -4.75
C GLU A 43 -6.49 12.53 -3.50
N GLN A 44 -6.82 11.96 -2.34
CA GLN A 44 -6.81 12.70 -1.07
C GLN A 44 -5.41 13.21 -0.70
N CYS A 45 -4.39 12.37 -0.85
CA CYS A 45 -2.99 12.69 -0.53
C CYS A 45 -2.28 13.40 -1.69
N LYS A 46 -3.00 14.00 -2.66
CA LYS A 46 -2.35 14.63 -3.83
C LYS A 46 -1.39 15.76 -3.43
N ASN A 47 -1.71 16.44 -2.33
CA ASN A 47 -0.96 17.57 -1.77
C ASN A 47 0.06 17.14 -0.71
N ALA A 48 0.12 15.86 -0.37
CA ALA A 48 1.04 15.34 0.61
C ALA A 48 2.47 15.30 0.05
N PHE A 49 3.44 15.71 0.88
CA PHE A 49 4.86 15.66 0.52
C PHE A 49 5.32 14.20 0.31
N ASN A 50 4.90 13.29 1.20
CA ASN A 50 5.20 11.87 1.10
C ASN A 50 3.91 11.05 0.94
N LYS A 51 3.43 10.98 -0.30
CA LYS A 51 2.20 10.26 -0.66
C LYS A 51 2.23 8.79 -0.24
N ALA A 52 3.40 8.14 -0.29
CA ALA A 52 3.51 6.71 0.02
C ALA A 52 3.21 6.47 1.50
N GLN A 53 3.75 7.33 2.35
CA GLN A 53 3.56 7.25 3.79
C GLN A 53 2.12 7.62 4.16
N GLU A 54 1.60 8.74 3.66
CA GLU A 54 0.23 9.18 3.97
C GLU A 54 -0.83 8.18 3.52
N ILE A 55 -0.69 7.61 2.32
CA ILE A 55 -1.62 6.58 1.85
C ILE A 55 -1.53 5.34 2.77
N ALA A 56 -0.32 4.89 3.10
CA ALA A 56 -0.15 3.73 3.98
C ALA A 56 -0.67 4.00 5.39
N ASP A 57 -0.59 5.25 5.86
CA ASP A 57 -1.14 5.65 7.15
C ASP A 57 -2.67 5.63 7.14
N LYS A 58 -3.31 6.21 6.11
CA LYS A 58 -4.75 6.10 5.91
C LYS A 58 -5.25 4.65 5.82
N PHE A 59 -4.53 3.80 5.08
CA PHE A 59 -4.84 2.37 5.06
C PHE A 59 -4.73 1.73 6.44
N THR A 60 -3.76 2.17 7.25
CA THR A 60 -3.58 1.67 8.61
C THR A 60 -4.70 2.17 9.50
N GLU A 61 -5.03 3.45 9.49
CA GLU A 61 -6.12 4.04 10.27
C GLU A 61 -7.46 3.35 9.96
N GLU A 62 -7.86 3.27 8.68
CA GLU A 62 -9.15 2.67 8.30
C GLU A 62 -9.23 1.17 8.66
N HIS A 63 -8.11 0.44 8.58
CA HIS A 63 -8.10 -0.99 8.96
C HIS A 63 -7.88 -1.22 10.45
N GLN A 64 -7.26 -0.28 11.16
CA GLN A 64 -7.12 -0.32 12.61
C GLN A 64 -8.47 -0.01 13.26
N GLU A 65 -9.25 0.94 12.72
CA GLU A 65 -10.62 1.18 13.15
C GLU A 65 -11.53 -0.04 12.92
N GLN A 66 -11.32 -0.81 11.84
CA GLN A 66 -12.01 -2.09 11.67
C GLN A 66 -11.53 -3.20 12.62
N SER A 67 -10.31 -3.11 13.15
CA SER A 67 -9.77 -4.09 14.09
C SER A 67 -10.29 -3.91 15.52
N ASP A 68 -10.88 -2.75 15.83
CA ASP A 68 -11.42 -2.41 17.14
C ASP A 68 -12.96 -2.31 17.20
N LEU A 69 -13.69 -2.50 16.08
CA LEU A 69 -15.13 -2.82 16.15
C LEU A 69 -15.36 -4.31 16.42
N ASN A 70 -14.53 -4.88 17.28
CA ASN A 70 -14.89 -6.05 18.07
C ASN A 70 -15.69 -5.51 19.27
N GLU A 71 -16.86 -4.92 18.98
CA GLU A 71 -17.78 -4.45 20.00
C GLU A 71 -18.22 -5.68 20.81
N TYR A 72 -17.67 -5.71 22.01
CA TYR A 72 -17.73 -6.80 22.95
C TYR A 72 -19.15 -6.91 23.53
N VAL A 73 -19.84 -7.99 23.14
CA VAL A 73 -20.81 -8.79 23.91
C VAL A 73 -22.01 -8.06 24.55
N PHE A 74 -23.21 -8.41 24.09
CA PHE A 74 -24.43 -8.47 24.91
C PHE A 74 -25.06 -9.86 24.81
#